data_AF-A0AAW3I1H0-F1
#
_entry.id   AF-A0AAW3I1H0-F1
#
_cell.length_a   1.000
_cell.length_b   1.000
_cell.length_c   1.000
_cell.angle_alpha   90.00
_cell.angle_beta   90.00
_cell.angle_gamma   90.00
#
_symmetry.space_group_name_H-M   'P 1'
#
loop_
_entity.id
_entity.type
_entity.pdbx_description
1 polymer ?
#
loop_
_entity_poly.entity_id
_entity_poly.type
_entity_poly.pdbx_seq_one_letter_code
_entity_poly.pdbx_strand_id
1 'polypeptide(L)'
;MFVPLASESARPTHRWKVLAVGVAANAAFSAAAAGLPTTAVFMRAGYRLDNDQLGLALGLMGLGVALFELPWGMLTDRWGDRPVLLTGLGATAAALAWMSGFASPDGVTVPSLWLLAVGLVLVGVLGGSVNGASGRAVMAWFDEGERGLAMSIRQTAVPLGGGLGALLLPWLAAHAGFAAVFGALALMCAVAALLAACW
;
A
#
# COMPACT_ATOMS: atom_id res chain seq x y z
N MET A 1 32.02 -14.42 39.10
CA MET A 1 30.64 -14.43 38.56
C MET A 1 30.66 -13.55 37.32
N PHE A 2 30.81 -14.15 36.14
CA PHE A 2 30.92 -13.41 34.88
C PHE A 2 29.53 -12.92 34.45
N VAL A 3 29.34 -11.60 34.40
CA VAL A 3 28.22 -10.95 33.72
C VAL A 3 28.52 -10.97 32.22
N PRO A 4 27.70 -11.60 31.36
CA PRO A 4 27.86 -11.42 29.92
C PRO A 4 27.37 -10.01 29.57
N LEU A 5 28.29 -9.14 29.16
CA LEU A 5 27.97 -7.85 28.58
C LEU A 5 27.16 -8.07 27.30
N ALA A 6 26.06 -7.35 27.20
CA ALA A 6 25.14 -7.35 26.08
C ALA A 6 25.87 -7.15 24.75
N SER A 7 25.46 -7.91 23.74
CA SER A 7 25.81 -7.65 22.34
C SER A 7 25.11 -6.36 21.88
N GLU A 8 25.82 -5.23 21.99
CA GLU A 8 25.33 -3.90 21.62
C GLU A 8 25.73 -3.41 20.21
N SER A 9 26.52 -4.16 19.44
CA SER A 9 27.17 -3.59 18.24
C SER A 9 26.49 -3.78 16.88
N ALA A 10 25.25 -4.31 16.80
CA ALA A 10 24.54 -4.50 15.51
C ALA A 10 23.31 -3.58 15.29
N ARG A 11 22.98 -2.72 16.24
CA ARG A 11 21.66 -2.06 16.35
C ARG A 11 21.41 -0.79 15.50
N PRO A 12 22.40 0.06 15.14
CA PRO A 12 22.08 1.35 14.53
C PRO A 12 21.70 1.28 13.05
N THR A 13 22.28 0.38 12.25
CA THR A 13 22.03 0.33 10.80
C THR A 13 20.74 -0.41 10.44
N HIS A 14 20.29 -1.33 11.31
CA HIS A 14 19.12 -2.16 11.06
C HIS A 14 17.81 -1.37 11.21
N ARG A 15 17.70 -0.51 12.25
CA ARG A 15 16.52 0.34 12.51
C ARG A 15 16.16 1.29 11.36
N TRP A 16 17.15 1.87 10.69
CA TRP A 16 16.93 2.73 9.52
C TRP A 16 16.48 1.96 8.28
N LYS A 17 16.91 0.70 8.12
CA LYS A 17 16.40 -0.17 7.06
C LYS A 17 14.93 -0.49 7.29
N VAL A 18 14.54 -0.84 8.52
CA VAL A 18 13.13 -1.07 8.88
C VAL A 18 12.27 0.16 8.60
N LEU A 19 12.75 1.35 8.98
CA LEU A 19 12.07 2.61 8.69
C LEU A 19 11.94 2.84 7.17
N ALA A 20 13.01 2.64 6.40
CA ALA A 20 12.99 2.80 4.94
C ALA A 20 12.00 1.84 4.27
N VAL A 21 11.93 0.59 4.73
CA VAL A 21 10.92 -0.38 4.26
C VAL A 21 9.51 0.11 4.60
N GLY A 22 9.27 0.53 5.85
CA GLY A 22 7.97 1.06 6.26
C GLY A 22 7.54 2.27 5.45
N VAL A 23 8.48 3.17 5.13
CA VAL A 23 8.28 4.33 4.25
C VAL A 23 7.94 3.88 2.83
N ALA A 24 8.70 2.95 2.25
CA ALA A 24 8.44 2.44 0.90
C ALA A 24 7.07 1.76 0.80
N ALA A 25 6.71 0.95 1.80
CA ALA A 25 5.40 0.31 1.89
C ALA A 25 4.28 1.35 1.96
N ASN A 26 4.42 2.36 2.82
CA ASN A 26 3.42 3.39 3.02
C ASN A 26 3.26 4.28 1.78
N ALA A 27 4.37 4.61 1.12
CA ALA A 27 4.36 5.33 -0.15
C ALA A 27 3.69 4.51 -1.27
N ALA A 28 3.99 3.21 -1.39
CA ALA A 28 3.37 2.34 -2.38
C ALA A 28 1.86 2.23 -2.21
N PHE A 29 1.42 2.01 -0.97
CA PHE A 29 -0.02 1.94 -0.67
C PHE A 29 -0.71 3.29 -0.86
N SER A 30 -0.08 4.38 -0.44
CA SER A 30 -0.62 5.74 -0.63
C SER A 30 -0.72 6.12 -2.11
N ALA A 31 0.19 5.65 -2.95
CA ALA A 31 0.10 5.82 -4.39
C ALA A 31 -1.16 5.16 -4.98
N ALA A 32 -1.58 4.01 -4.44
CA ALA A 32 -2.85 3.41 -4.82
C ALA A 32 -4.04 4.19 -4.23
N ALA A 33 -4.05 4.40 -2.91
CA ALA A 33 -5.19 4.97 -2.18
C ALA A 33 -5.51 6.42 -2.58
N ALA A 34 -4.50 7.27 -2.71
CA ALA A 34 -4.67 8.66 -3.12
C ALA A 34 -4.51 8.86 -4.64
N GLY A 35 -3.76 8.00 -5.33
CA GLY A 35 -3.54 8.14 -6.76
C GLY A 35 -4.72 7.63 -7.60
N LEU A 36 -5.37 6.51 -7.25
CA LEU A 36 -6.48 5.98 -8.06
C LEU A 36 -7.63 6.99 -8.26
N PRO A 37 -8.07 7.74 -7.24
CA PRO A 37 -9.07 8.80 -7.42
C PRO A 37 -8.69 9.85 -8.46
N THR A 38 -7.39 10.13 -8.66
CA THR A 38 -6.94 11.10 -9.68
C THR A 38 -7.18 10.62 -11.10
N THR A 39 -7.37 9.30 -11.29
CA THR A 39 -7.72 8.70 -12.58
C THR A 39 -9.23 8.70 -12.84
N ALA A 40 -10.05 9.31 -11.98
CA ALA A 40 -11.52 9.30 -12.04
C ALA A 40 -12.10 9.59 -13.43
N VAL A 41 -11.56 10.58 -14.15
CA VAL A 41 -12.03 10.94 -15.51
C VAL A 41 -11.80 9.77 -16.48
N PHE A 42 -10.62 9.15 -16.43
CA PHE A 42 -10.28 7.98 -17.24
C PHE A 42 -11.06 6.74 -16.80
N MET A 43 -11.32 6.57 -15.51
CA MET A 43 -12.13 5.45 -15.00
C MET A 43 -13.55 5.54 -15.54
N ARG A 44 -14.18 6.73 -15.49
CA ARG A 44 -15.52 6.93 -16.04
C ARG A 44 -15.58 6.65 -17.54
N ALA A 45 -14.61 7.16 -18.29
CA ALA A 45 -14.55 6.95 -19.73
C ALA A 45 -14.27 5.48 -20.10
N GLY A 46 -13.27 4.86 -19.48
CA GLY A 46 -12.82 3.50 -19.79
C GLY A 46 -13.77 2.40 -19.31
N TYR A 47 -14.38 2.57 -18.14
CA TYR A 47 -15.31 1.61 -17.54
C TYR A 47 -16.78 1.98 -17.80
N ARG A 48 -17.06 3.09 -18.49
CA ARG A 48 -18.41 3.62 -18.76
C ARG A 48 -19.23 3.81 -17.47
N LEU A 49 -18.60 4.38 -16.45
CA LEU A 49 -19.19 4.56 -15.13
C LEU A 49 -19.90 5.90 -15.00
N ASP A 50 -21.06 5.85 -14.36
CA ASP A 50 -21.73 7.03 -13.81
C ASP A 50 -21.01 7.55 -12.55
N ASN A 51 -21.34 8.77 -12.12
CA ASN A 51 -20.68 9.41 -10.98
C ASN A 51 -20.93 8.67 -9.65
N ASP A 52 -22.14 8.14 -9.48
CA ASP A 52 -22.52 7.31 -8.34
C ASP A 52 -21.76 5.98 -8.33
N GLN A 53 -21.61 5.34 -9.48
CA GLN A 53 -20.85 4.10 -9.62
C GLN A 53 -19.36 4.29 -9.34
N LEU A 54 -18.77 5.36 -9.88
CA LEU A 54 -17.39 5.73 -9.57
C LEU A 54 -17.20 6.01 -8.08
N GLY A 55 -18.11 6.82 -7.50
CA GLY A 55 -18.10 7.14 -6.08
C GLY A 55 -18.24 5.90 -5.20
N LEU A 56 -19.10 4.96 -5.59
CA LEU A 56 -19.25 3.68 -4.91
C LEU A 56 -17.97 2.83 -4.99
N ALA A 57 -17.36 2.70 -6.16
CA ALA A 57 -16.15 1.91 -6.35
C ALA A 57 -14.96 2.44 -5.53
N LEU A 58 -14.71 3.75 -5.59
CA LEU A 58 -13.65 4.41 -4.81
C LEU A 58 -13.98 4.44 -3.31
N GLY A 59 -15.26 4.64 -2.96
CA GLY A 59 -15.73 4.63 -1.57
C GLY A 59 -15.56 3.25 -0.93
N LEU A 60 -15.88 2.19 -1.66
CA LEU A 60 -15.69 0.80 -1.22
C LEU A 60 -14.21 0.46 -0.98
N MET A 61 -13.29 1.00 -1.79
CA MET A 61 -11.86 0.92 -1.51
C MET A 61 -11.54 1.53 -0.14
N GLY A 62 -11.95 2.77 0.09
CA GLY A 62 -11.71 3.48 1.35
C GLY A 62 -12.36 2.80 2.57
N LEU A 63 -13.56 2.26 2.40
CA LEU A 63 -14.24 1.46 3.42
C LEU A 63 -13.47 0.18 3.75
N GLY A 64 -12.93 -0.51 2.74
CA GLY A 64 -12.08 -1.68 2.93
C GLY A 64 -10.87 -1.37 3.81
N VAL A 65 -10.22 -0.22 3.56
CA VAL A 65 -9.11 0.28 4.39
C VAL A 65 -9.59 0.52 5.82
N ALA A 66 -10.59 1.38 5.99
CA ALA A 66 -11.06 1.81 7.31
C ALA A 66 -11.51 0.64 8.20
N LEU A 67 -12.20 -0.34 7.63
CA LEU A 67 -12.70 -1.50 8.37
C LEU A 67 -11.59 -2.48 8.77
N PHE A 68 -10.54 -2.61 7.95
CA PHE A 68 -9.49 -3.62 8.17
C PHE A 68 -8.21 -3.07 8.78
N GLU A 69 -8.03 -1.75 8.88
CA GLU A 69 -6.88 -1.15 9.58
C GLU A 69 -6.76 -1.64 11.04
N LEU A 70 -7.89 -1.72 11.77
CA LEU A 70 -7.90 -2.20 13.17
C LEU A 70 -7.58 -3.70 13.27
N PRO A 71 -8.27 -4.62 12.55
CA PRO A 71 -7.92 -6.03 12.52
C PRO A 71 -6.44 -6.29 12.16
N TRP A 72 -5.91 -5.57 11.17
CA TRP A 72 -4.51 -5.71 10.81
C TRP A 72 -3.57 -5.20 11.90
N GLY A 73 -3.91 -4.11 12.58
CA GLY A 73 -3.17 -3.65 13.77
C GLY A 73 -3.08 -4.74 14.84
N MET A 74 -4.21 -5.35 15.19
CA MET A 74 -4.27 -6.46 16.14
C MET A 74 -3.50 -7.69 15.67
N LEU A 75 -3.56 -8.02 14.37
CA LEU A 75 -2.82 -9.14 13.81
C LEU A 75 -1.32 -8.90 13.89
N THR A 76 -0.91 -7.66 13.60
CA THR A 76 0.47 -7.23 13.77
C THR A 76 0.86 -7.43 15.23
N ASP A 77 0.03 -6.98 16.19
CA ASP A 77 0.27 -7.14 17.63
C ASP A 77 0.59 -8.58 18.05
N ARG A 78 -0.10 -9.55 17.45
CA ARG A 78 0.07 -10.97 17.78
C ARG A 78 1.21 -11.66 17.04
N TRP A 79 1.42 -11.34 15.76
CA TRP A 79 2.32 -12.09 14.87
C TRP A 79 3.62 -11.37 14.53
N GLY A 80 3.76 -10.12 14.96
CA GLY A 80 4.91 -9.28 14.64
C GLY A 80 4.69 -8.45 13.37
N ASP A 81 5.57 -7.49 13.18
CA ASP A 81 5.59 -6.51 12.09
C ASP A 81 5.92 -7.14 10.74
N ARG A 82 6.99 -7.93 10.66
CA ARG A 82 7.50 -8.49 9.39
C ARG A 82 6.52 -9.42 8.65
N PRO A 83 5.95 -10.48 9.25
CA PRO A 83 5.06 -11.40 8.52
C PRO A 83 3.75 -10.71 8.09
N VAL A 84 3.24 -9.78 8.90
CA VAL A 84 2.02 -9.04 8.56
C VAL A 84 2.26 -8.06 7.42
N LEU A 85 3.40 -7.35 7.42
CA LEU A 85 3.74 -6.45 6.32
C LEU A 85 3.96 -7.21 5.01
N LEU A 86 4.65 -8.36 5.05
CA LEU A 86 4.90 -9.19 3.87
C LEU A 86 3.62 -9.78 3.27
N THR A 87 2.76 -10.34 4.13
CA THR A 87 1.48 -10.91 3.68
C THR A 87 0.55 -9.82 3.13
N GLY A 88 0.47 -8.68 3.81
CA GLY A 88 -0.31 -7.53 3.37
C GLY A 88 0.14 -6.94 2.03
N LEU A 89 1.42 -6.58 1.90
CA LEU A 89 1.96 -6.04 0.64
C LEU A 89 1.94 -7.07 -0.49
N GLY A 90 2.29 -8.33 -0.21
CA GLY A 90 2.26 -9.40 -1.19
C GLY A 90 0.85 -9.68 -1.71
N ALA A 91 -0.13 -9.73 -0.81
CA ALA A 91 -1.54 -9.92 -1.18
C ALA A 91 -2.09 -8.70 -1.93
N THR A 92 -1.71 -7.49 -1.53
CA THR A 92 -2.08 -6.25 -2.26
C THR A 92 -1.48 -6.25 -3.66
N ALA A 93 -0.21 -6.61 -3.82
CA ALA A 93 0.45 -6.74 -5.11
C ALA A 93 -0.24 -7.80 -6.00
N ALA A 94 -0.60 -8.95 -5.44
CA ALA A 94 -1.32 -10.00 -6.15
C ALA A 94 -2.73 -9.55 -6.59
N ALA A 95 -3.47 -8.85 -5.72
CA ALA A 95 -4.78 -8.30 -6.05
C ALA A 95 -4.69 -7.28 -7.19
N LEU A 96 -3.71 -6.37 -7.14
CA LEU A 96 -3.45 -5.40 -8.20
C LEU A 96 -3.01 -6.07 -9.51
N ALA A 97 -2.15 -7.08 -9.45
CA ALA A 97 -1.74 -7.85 -10.63
C ALA A 97 -2.94 -8.59 -11.26
N TRP A 98 -3.83 -9.14 -10.44
CA TRP A 98 -5.08 -9.73 -10.91
C TRP A 98 -5.99 -8.67 -11.57
N MET A 99 -6.14 -7.49 -10.97
CA MET A 99 -6.90 -6.39 -11.58
C MET A 99 -6.29 -5.93 -12.91
N SER A 100 -4.96 -5.92 -13.01
CA SER A 100 -4.22 -5.61 -14.24
C SER A 100 -4.57 -6.57 -15.39
N GLY A 101 -4.80 -7.85 -15.10
CA GLY A 101 -5.10 -8.86 -16.12
C GLY A 101 -6.59 -9.02 -16.41
N PHE A 102 -7.45 -8.89 -15.40
CA PHE A 102 -8.87 -9.29 -15.50
C PHE A 102 -9.86 -8.14 -15.33
N ALA A 103 -9.47 -7.06 -14.65
CA ALA A 103 -10.34 -5.92 -14.35
C ALA A 103 -9.98 -4.67 -15.15
N SER A 104 -9.22 -4.81 -16.24
CA SER A 104 -8.77 -3.71 -17.09
C SER A 104 -9.52 -3.70 -18.43
N PRO A 105 -10.00 -2.55 -18.92
CA PRO A 105 -10.64 -2.46 -20.23
C PRO A 105 -9.59 -2.65 -21.33
N ASP A 106 -9.84 -3.54 -22.28
CA ASP A 106 -8.93 -3.90 -23.38
C ASP A 106 -9.45 -3.45 -24.77
N GLY A 107 -10.42 -2.51 -24.79
CA GLY A 107 -11.02 -1.96 -26.00
C GLY A 107 -12.10 -2.84 -26.63
N VAL A 108 -12.10 -4.14 -26.34
CA VAL A 108 -13.10 -5.12 -26.80
C VAL A 108 -14.11 -5.42 -25.69
N THR A 109 -13.62 -5.53 -24.46
CA THR A 109 -14.41 -5.90 -23.28
C THR A 109 -14.33 -4.79 -22.23
N VAL A 110 -15.49 -4.34 -21.75
CA VAL A 110 -15.57 -3.45 -20.59
C VAL A 110 -15.87 -4.29 -19.35
N PRO A 111 -14.96 -4.36 -18.37
CA PRO A 111 -15.19 -5.11 -17.15
C PRO A 111 -16.37 -4.53 -16.36
N SER A 112 -17.10 -5.41 -15.64
CA SER A 112 -18.25 -4.98 -14.85
C SER A 112 -17.83 -4.11 -13.66
N LEU A 113 -18.71 -3.20 -13.25
CA LEU A 113 -18.53 -2.39 -12.04
C LEU A 113 -18.20 -3.25 -10.82
N TRP A 114 -18.87 -4.39 -10.66
CA TRP A 114 -18.66 -5.27 -9.53
C TRP A 114 -17.28 -5.91 -9.53
N LEU A 115 -16.73 -6.23 -10.70
CA LEU A 115 -15.37 -6.77 -10.80
C LEU A 115 -14.33 -5.74 -10.35
N LEU A 116 -14.49 -4.48 -10.81
CA LEU A 116 -13.68 -3.36 -10.37
C LEU A 116 -13.84 -3.09 -8.87
N ALA A 117 -15.08 -3.02 -8.38
CA ALA A 117 -15.39 -2.73 -6.98
C ALA A 117 -14.84 -3.81 -6.04
N VAL A 118 -15.00 -5.10 -6.36
CA VAL A 118 -14.41 -6.18 -5.57
C VAL A 118 -12.89 -6.09 -5.56
N GLY A 119 -12.27 -5.82 -6.72
CA GLY A 119 -10.82 -5.60 -6.79
C GLY A 119 -10.36 -4.46 -5.88
N LEU A 120 -11.05 -3.32 -5.93
CA LEU A 120 -10.74 -2.15 -5.11
C LEU A 120 -10.96 -2.40 -3.61
N VAL A 121 -12.03 -3.12 -3.23
CA VAL A 121 -12.24 -3.58 -1.85
C VAL A 121 -11.09 -4.46 -1.41
N LEU A 122 -10.68 -5.43 -2.22
CA LEU A 122 -9.55 -6.31 -1.90
C LEU A 122 -8.28 -5.51 -1.69
N VAL A 123 -7.97 -4.54 -2.56
CA VAL A 123 -6.81 -3.64 -2.37
C VAL A 123 -6.91 -2.86 -1.06
N GLY A 124 -8.09 -2.34 -0.72
CA GLY A 124 -8.31 -1.62 0.54
C GLY A 124 -8.13 -2.50 1.77
N VAL A 125 -8.77 -3.67 1.76
CA VAL A 125 -8.71 -4.67 2.84
C VAL A 125 -7.29 -5.16 3.06
N LEU A 126 -6.54 -5.48 2.00
CA LEU A 126 -5.19 -6.03 2.10
C LEU A 126 -4.14 -4.95 2.43
N GLY A 127 -4.35 -3.73 1.93
CA GLY A 127 -3.42 -2.62 2.11
C GLY A 127 -3.46 -1.96 3.49
N GLY A 128 -4.55 -2.12 4.26
CA GLY A 128 -4.67 -1.63 5.64
C GLY A 128 -3.58 -2.18 6.59
N SER A 129 -2.97 -3.31 6.23
CA SER A 129 -1.81 -3.91 6.93
C SER A 129 -0.62 -2.97 7.10
N VAL A 130 -0.38 -2.08 6.12
CA VAL A 130 0.80 -1.22 6.08
C VAL A 130 0.80 -0.19 7.20
N ASN A 131 -0.38 0.36 7.53
CA ASN A 131 -0.50 1.40 8.55
C ASN A 131 -0.24 0.85 9.96
N GLY A 132 -0.80 -0.31 10.29
CA GLY A 132 -0.58 -0.98 11.58
C GLY A 132 0.85 -1.50 11.75
N ALA A 133 1.38 -2.20 10.74
CA ALA A 133 2.69 -2.83 10.82
C ALA A 133 3.85 -1.83 10.88
N SER A 134 3.82 -0.81 10.02
CA SER A 134 4.90 0.20 9.97
C SER A 134 4.91 1.09 11.22
N GLY A 135 3.75 1.43 11.77
CA GLY A 135 3.64 2.25 12.98
C GLY A 135 4.25 1.56 14.20
N ARG A 136 3.92 0.29 14.42
CA ARG A 136 4.49 -0.48 15.54
C ARG A 136 5.98 -0.76 15.38
N ALA A 137 6.46 -1.02 14.16
CA ALA A 137 7.87 -1.20 13.91
C ALA A 137 8.68 0.04 14.34
N VAL A 138 8.21 1.25 14.00
CA VAL A 138 8.88 2.48 14.47
C VAL A 138 8.89 2.58 16.00
N MET A 139 7.78 2.27 16.66
CA MET A 139 7.69 2.33 18.12
C MET A 139 8.55 1.28 18.84
N ALA A 140 8.78 0.13 18.20
CA ALA A 140 9.60 -0.96 18.75
C ALA A 140 11.10 -0.74 18.57
N TRP A 141 11.53 -0.10 17.47
CA TRP A 141 12.94 0.01 17.09
C TRP A 141 13.58 1.38 17.41
N PHE A 142 12.80 2.41 17.72
CA PHE A 142 13.31 3.76 18.05
C PHE A 142 13.04 4.15 19.51
N ASP A 143 14.04 4.80 20.12
CA ASP A 143 13.97 5.32 21.48
C ASP A 143 13.01 6.53 21.57
N GLU A 144 12.52 6.83 22.77
CA GLU A 144 11.45 7.81 22.99
C GLU A 144 11.74 9.20 22.42
N GLY A 145 13.02 9.64 22.43
CA GLY A 145 13.46 10.90 21.83
C GLY A 145 13.58 10.90 20.29
N GLU A 146 13.69 9.74 19.65
CA GLU A 146 13.88 9.60 18.19
C GLU A 146 12.56 9.25 17.46
N ARG A 147 11.55 8.76 18.19
CA ARG A 147 10.23 8.37 17.62
C ARG A 147 9.54 9.48 16.86
N GLY A 148 9.64 10.73 17.33
CA GLY A 148 9.02 11.88 16.66
C GLY A 148 9.59 12.12 15.27
N LEU A 149 10.91 12.02 15.11
CA LEU A 149 11.59 12.13 13.82
C LEU A 149 11.30 10.93 12.92
N ALA A 150 11.36 9.72 13.46
CA ALA A 150 11.07 8.52 12.69
C ALA A 150 9.62 8.50 12.17
N MET A 151 8.67 8.96 12.99
CA MET A 151 7.27 9.06 12.62
C MET A 151 7.02 10.15 11.58
N SER A 152 7.69 11.30 11.66
CA SER A 152 7.55 12.35 10.64
C SER A 152 8.08 11.88 9.29
N ILE A 153 9.23 11.18 9.25
CA ILE A 153 9.74 10.54 8.04
C ILE A 153 8.74 9.51 7.49
N ARG A 154 8.11 8.72 8.35
CA ARG A 154 7.07 7.78 7.92
C ARG A 154 5.84 8.49 7.35
N GLN A 155 5.47 9.64 7.91
CA GLN A 155 4.32 10.41 7.48
C GLN A 155 4.57 11.16 6.17
N THR A 156 5.80 11.60 5.86
CA THR A 156 6.12 12.20 4.55
C THR A 156 5.94 11.22 3.40
N ALA A 157 6.02 9.91 3.66
CA ALA A 157 5.75 8.87 2.69
C ALA A 157 4.34 8.95 2.08
N VAL A 158 3.34 9.38 2.86
CA VAL A 158 1.93 9.43 2.44
C VAL A 158 1.70 10.49 1.34
N PRO A 159 2.01 11.78 1.55
CA PRO A 159 1.86 12.78 0.49
C PRO A 159 2.84 12.54 -0.66
N LEU A 160 4.03 12.00 -0.43
CA LEU A 160 4.96 11.65 -1.51
C LEU A 160 4.38 10.52 -2.38
N GLY A 161 3.89 9.44 -1.77
CA GLY A 161 3.26 8.33 -2.48
C GLY A 161 2.01 8.77 -3.23
N GLY A 162 1.13 9.53 -2.56
CA GLY A 162 -0.07 10.10 -3.19
C GLY A 162 0.26 11.05 -4.35
N GLY A 163 1.27 11.91 -4.20
CA GLY A 163 1.75 12.80 -5.25
C GLY A 163 2.35 12.06 -6.44
N LEU A 164 3.16 11.02 -6.19
CA LEU A 164 3.68 10.14 -7.23
C LEU A 164 2.54 9.42 -7.97
N GLY A 165 1.57 8.87 -7.24
CA GLY A 165 0.38 8.25 -7.84
C GLY A 165 -0.44 9.24 -8.68
N ALA A 166 -0.65 10.46 -8.17
CA ALA A 166 -1.38 11.51 -8.87
C ALA A 166 -0.71 11.96 -10.18
N LEU A 167 0.62 11.90 -10.26
CA LEU A 167 1.37 12.22 -11.47
C LEU A 167 1.42 11.03 -12.45
N LEU A 168 1.71 9.84 -11.93
CA LEU A 168 1.99 8.65 -12.74
C LEU A 168 0.71 7.98 -13.27
N LEU A 169 -0.31 7.80 -12.42
CA LEU A 169 -1.45 6.95 -12.77
C LEU A 169 -2.34 7.56 -13.86
N PRO A 170 -2.66 8.87 -13.88
CA PRO A 170 -3.41 9.46 -14.99
C PRO A 170 -2.64 9.39 -16.32
N TRP A 171 -1.31 9.58 -16.26
CA TRP A 171 -0.46 9.46 -17.44
C TRP A 171 -0.47 8.02 -18.01
N LEU A 172 -0.36 7.02 -17.13
CA LEU A 172 -0.48 5.61 -17.51
C LEU A 172 -1.87 5.29 -18.06
N ALA A 173 -2.94 5.75 -17.39
CA ALA A 173 -4.31 5.52 -17.82
C ALA A 173 -4.55 6.08 -19.24
N ALA A 174 -3.98 7.24 -19.55
CA ALA A 174 -4.13 7.90 -20.84
C ALA A 174 -3.37 7.20 -21.99
N HIS A 175 -2.16 6.68 -21.73
CA HIS A 175 -1.27 6.17 -22.79
C HIS A 175 -1.18 4.65 -22.88
N ALA A 176 -1.35 3.95 -21.75
CA ALA A 176 -1.15 2.51 -21.62
C ALA A 176 -2.36 1.77 -20.99
N GLY A 177 -3.40 2.52 -20.59
CA GLY A 177 -4.64 1.98 -20.03
C GLY A 177 -4.53 1.51 -18.57
N PHE A 178 -5.64 0.98 -18.05
CA PHE A 178 -5.73 0.57 -16.63
C PHE A 178 -4.93 -0.67 -16.29
N ALA A 179 -4.60 -1.52 -17.27
CA ALA A 179 -3.68 -2.63 -17.05
C ALA A 179 -2.32 -2.09 -16.57
N ALA A 180 -1.81 -1.05 -17.22
CA ALA A 180 -0.55 -0.43 -16.80
C ALA A 180 -0.66 0.28 -15.43
N VAL A 181 -1.81 0.91 -15.14
CA VAL A 181 -2.08 1.54 -13.83
C VAL A 181 -1.99 0.51 -12.70
N PHE A 182 -2.75 -0.58 -12.79
CA PHE A 182 -2.75 -1.61 -11.76
C PHE A 182 -1.42 -2.38 -11.72
N GLY A 183 -0.81 -2.64 -12.88
CA GLY A 183 0.50 -3.29 -12.97
C GLY A 183 1.62 -2.46 -12.32
N ALA A 184 1.62 -1.13 -12.51
CA ALA A 184 2.58 -0.25 -11.86
C ALA A 184 2.40 -0.23 -10.33
N LEU A 185 1.17 -0.16 -9.84
CA LEU A 185 0.88 -0.26 -8.41
C LEU A 185 1.27 -1.63 -7.84
N ALA A 186 0.98 -2.71 -8.57
CA ALA A 186 1.39 -4.06 -8.19
C ALA A 186 2.91 -4.17 -8.05
N LEU A 187 3.65 -3.58 -9.00
CA LEU A 187 5.11 -3.54 -8.96
C LEU A 187 5.61 -2.73 -7.75
N MET A 188 5.03 -1.56 -7.46
CA MET A 188 5.39 -0.76 -6.29
C MET A 188 5.19 -1.54 -4.98
N CYS A 189 4.05 -2.23 -4.84
CA CYS A 189 3.77 -3.08 -3.67
C CYS A 189 4.71 -4.30 -3.62
N ALA A 190 5.01 -4.94 -4.74
CA ALA A 190 5.92 -6.08 -4.82
C ALA A 190 7.35 -5.69 -4.46
N VAL A 191 7.84 -4.56 -4.96
CA VAL A 191 9.16 -4.01 -4.60
C VAL A 191 9.22 -3.70 -3.11
N ALA A 192 8.19 -3.07 -2.55
CA ALA A 192 8.11 -2.82 -1.10
C ALA A 192 8.11 -4.14 -0.29
N ALA A 193 7.39 -5.17 -0.76
CA ALA A 193 7.39 -6.49 -0.13
C ALA A 193 8.77 -7.16 -0.19
N LEU A 194 9.48 -7.07 -1.32
CA LEU A 194 10.83 -7.60 -1.46
C LEU A 194 11.81 -6.87 -0.53
N LEU A 195 11.71 -5.55 -0.43
CA LEU A 195 12.51 -4.77 0.53
C LEU A 195 12.21 -5.20 1.98
N ALA A 196 10.94 -5.49 2.30
CA ALA A 196 10.55 -6.03 3.61
C ALA A 196 11.05 -7.46 3.85
N ALA A 197 11.23 -8.25 2.80
CA ALA A 197 11.77 -9.60 2.89
C ALA A 197 13.28 -9.58 3.15
N CYS A 198 13.99 -8.58 2.62
CA CYS A 198 15.44 -8.42 2.75
C CYS A 198 15.93 -7.73 4.04
N TRP A 199 15.02 -7.27 4.89
CA TRP A 199 15.31 -6.80 6.26
C TRP A 199 15.23 -8.00 7.21
#